data_AF-A0A3Q3XB65-F1
#
_entry.id   AF-A0A3Q3XB65-F1
#
_cell.length_a   1.000
_cell.length_b   1.000
_cell.length_c   1.000
_cell.angle_alpha   90.00
_cell.angle_beta   90.00
_cell.angle_gamma   90.00
#
_symmetry.space_group_name_H-M   'P 1'
#
loop_
_entity.id
_entity.type
_entity.pdbx_description
1 polymer ?
#
loop_
_entity_poly.entity_id
_entity_poly.type
_entity_poly.pdbx_seq_one_letter_code
_entity_poly.pdbx_strand_id
1 'polypeptide(L)'
;FFLLFFWSRQDGNGKVSRVIRIGTRKSQLARIQTDSVAAKLKELYPDVHLEIVGMSTTGDKILDTALSKIGEKSLFTKELENALERNEVDLVVHSLKDLPTTLPPGFTIGAVLKRESPHDAVVLHPKHAGKSLATLPESSVIGTSSLRRAAQLKKRFPHLEFRDIVSFHGCAPAHDQMGFNIYVELTL
;
A
#
# COMPACT_ATOMS: atom_id res chain seq x y z
N PHE A 1 0.76 7.33 1.46
CA PHE A 1 -0.15 8.22 0.68
C PHE A 1 -1.57 7.70 0.84
N PHE A 2 -2.59 8.52 1.09
CA PHE A 2 -3.95 8.02 1.33
C PHE A 2 -4.96 8.77 0.45
N LEU A 3 -5.81 8.00 -0.23
CA LEU A 3 -6.84 8.50 -1.15
C LEU A 3 -8.21 8.57 -0.47
N LEU A 4 -9.05 9.48 -0.95
CA LEU A 4 -10.50 9.44 -0.75
C LEU A 4 -11.15 9.33 -2.13
N PHE A 5 -12.12 8.43 -2.29
CA PHE A 5 -13.11 8.48 -3.38
C PHE A 5 -14.36 9.22 -2.89
N PHE A 6 -15.16 9.80 -3.78
CA PHE A 6 -16.44 10.37 -3.39
C PHE A 6 -17.43 10.16 -4.53
N TRP A 7 -18.56 9.49 -4.26
CA TRP A 7 -19.75 9.58 -5.10
C TRP A 7 -20.72 10.57 -4.45
N SER A 8 -21.03 11.67 -5.14
CA SER A 8 -21.99 12.66 -4.68
C SER A 8 -23.43 12.11 -4.69
N ARG A 9 -24.00 11.88 -3.51
CA ARG A 9 -25.43 11.63 -3.30
C ARG A 9 -26.14 12.98 -3.03
N GLN A 10 -26.98 13.44 -3.94
CA GLN A 10 -27.89 14.57 -3.68
C GLN A 10 -29.23 14.03 -3.18
N ASP A 11 -29.38 13.92 -1.86
CA ASP A 11 -30.67 13.60 -1.25
C ASP A 11 -31.24 14.89 -0.62
N GLY A 12 -32.36 15.37 -1.19
CA GLY A 12 -32.99 16.66 -0.91
C GLY A 12 -33.77 16.76 0.39
N ASN A 13 -33.28 16.26 1.53
CA ASN A 13 -33.94 16.49 2.81
C ASN A 13 -32.95 16.70 3.97
N GLY A 14 -33.11 17.82 4.68
CA GLY A 14 -32.15 18.48 5.59
C GLY A 14 -31.88 17.80 6.93
N LYS A 15 -31.88 16.47 7.00
CA LYS A 15 -31.38 15.72 8.16
C LYS A 15 -30.96 14.33 7.71
N VAL A 16 -29.69 14.18 7.38
CA VAL A 16 -29.12 12.87 7.08
C VAL A 16 -28.19 12.53 8.23
N SER A 17 -28.52 11.49 9.01
CA SER A 17 -27.53 10.76 9.80
C SER A 17 -26.55 10.14 8.81
N ARG A 18 -25.56 10.92 8.36
CA ARG A 18 -24.64 10.56 7.27
C ARG A 18 -23.63 9.56 7.81
N VAL A 19 -24.00 8.28 7.77
CA VAL A 19 -23.02 7.20 7.82
C VAL A 19 -22.24 7.25 6.51
N ILE A 20 -20.92 7.42 6.59
CA ILE A 20 -20.00 7.36 5.45
C ILE A 20 -19.22 6.05 5.57
N ARG A 21 -19.32 5.21 4.55
CA ARG A 21 -18.69 3.89 4.47
C ARG A 21 -17.36 4.00 3.75
N ILE A 22 -16.30 3.58 4.42
CA ILE A 22 -14.92 3.63 3.96
C ILE A 22 -14.44 2.22 3.62
N GLY A 23 -14.27 1.95 2.33
CA GLY A 23 -13.68 0.72 1.82
C GLY A 23 -12.17 0.66 2.06
N THR A 24 -11.68 -0.50 2.48
CA THR A 24 -10.24 -0.75 2.66
C THR A 24 -9.89 -2.21 2.39
N ARG A 25 -8.63 -2.48 2.03
CA ARG A 25 -8.13 -3.87 1.95
C ARG A 25 -7.98 -4.46 3.35
N LYS A 26 -8.08 -5.79 3.46
CA LYS A 26 -7.88 -6.50 4.74
C LYS A 26 -6.44 -6.48 5.27
N SER A 27 -5.45 -6.07 4.48
CA SER A 27 -4.06 -5.98 4.95
C SER A 27 -3.94 -5.03 6.15
N GLN A 28 -3.12 -5.40 7.14
CA GLN A 28 -2.91 -4.59 8.34
C GLN A 28 -2.48 -3.16 8.00
N LEU A 29 -1.61 -3.02 7.00
CA LEU A 29 -1.20 -1.72 6.51
C LEU A 29 -2.39 -0.92 6.00
N ALA A 30 -3.16 -1.44 5.03
CA ALA A 30 -4.33 -0.72 4.50
C ALA A 30 -5.30 -0.32 5.61
N ARG A 31 -5.47 -1.14 6.65
CA ARG A 31 -6.28 -0.78 7.81
C ARG A 31 -5.73 0.43 8.57
N ILE A 32 -4.43 0.45 8.90
CA ILE A 32 -3.77 1.60 9.55
C ILE A 32 -3.93 2.88 8.72
N GLN A 33 -3.78 2.75 7.40
CA GLN A 33 -3.95 3.85 6.45
C GLN A 33 -5.38 4.41 6.51
N THR A 34 -6.37 3.52 6.48
CA THR A 34 -7.79 3.89 6.59
C THR A 34 -8.15 4.49 7.93
N ASP A 35 -7.65 3.92 9.03
CA ASP A 35 -7.89 4.43 10.38
C ASP A 35 -7.32 5.85 10.53
N SER A 36 -6.15 6.14 9.92
CA SER A 36 -5.58 7.50 9.89
C SER A 36 -6.46 8.50 9.14
N VAL A 37 -7.04 8.10 8.00
CA VAL A 37 -8.00 8.93 7.26
C VAL A 37 -9.27 9.15 8.10
N ALA A 38 -9.82 8.09 8.69
CA ALA A 38 -11.03 8.15 9.50
C ALA A 38 -10.86 9.06 10.73
N ALA A 39 -9.69 9.02 11.38
CA ALA A 39 -9.38 9.90 12.50
C ALA A 39 -9.42 11.39 12.09
N LYS A 40 -8.82 11.75 10.96
CA LYS A 40 -8.86 13.12 10.43
C LYS A 40 -10.26 13.57 10.02
N LEU A 41 -11.04 12.67 9.42
CA LEU A 41 -12.43 12.97 9.07
C LEU A 41 -13.29 13.22 10.31
N LYS A 42 -13.09 12.44 11.39
CA LYS A 42 -13.80 12.67 12.66
C LYS A 42 -13.40 13.98 13.33
N GLU A 43 -12.13 14.38 13.23
CA GLU A 43 -11.68 15.67 13.76
C GLU A 43 -12.35 16.85 13.04
N LEU A 44 -12.45 16.78 11.72
CA LEU A 44 -13.07 17.83 10.90
C LEU A 44 -14.60 17.80 10.92
N TYR A 45 -15.19 16.61 11.08
CA TYR A 45 -16.63 16.39 11.04
C TYR A 45 -17.07 15.46 12.19
N PRO A 46 -17.15 15.97 13.44
CA PRO A 46 -17.46 15.15 14.61
C PRO A 46 -18.84 14.48 14.57
N ASP A 47 -19.80 15.10 13.90
CA ASP A 47 -21.19 14.61 13.79
C ASP A 47 -21.37 13.53 12.70
N VAL A 48 -20.33 13.24 11.92
CA VAL A 48 -20.37 12.24 10.86
C VAL A 48 -20.05 10.86 11.44
N HIS A 49 -20.94 9.90 11.18
CA HIS A 49 -20.69 8.50 11.51
C HIS A 49 -19.83 7.87 10.41
N LEU A 50 -18.71 7.25 10.79
CA LEU A 50 -17.83 6.55 9.84
C LEU A 50 -17.91 5.05 10.08
N GLU A 51 -18.11 4.29 9.01
CA GLU A 51 -18.08 2.82 9.00
C GLU A 51 -16.90 2.36 8.13
N ILE A 52 -16.09 1.42 8.62
CA ILE A 52 -14.95 0.88 7.85
C ILE A 52 -15.31 -0.51 7.34
N VAL A 53 -15.33 -0.66 6.01
CA VAL A 53 -15.70 -1.90 5.32
C VAL A 53 -14.45 -2.56 4.76
N GLY A 54 -14.05 -3.68 5.37
CA GLY A 54 -12.87 -4.45 4.95
C GLY A 54 -13.17 -5.42 3.81
N MET A 55 -12.48 -5.27 2.68
CA MET A 55 -12.70 -6.04 1.46
C MET A 55 -11.48 -6.91 1.13
N SER A 56 -11.72 -8.10 0.58
CA SER A 56 -10.65 -8.98 0.06
C SER A 56 -10.49 -8.74 -1.44
N THR A 57 -9.28 -8.42 -1.87
CA THR A 57 -8.93 -8.27 -3.30
C THR A 57 -8.35 -9.56 -3.86
N THR A 58 -8.38 -9.74 -5.19
CA THR A 58 -7.75 -10.90 -5.85
C THR A 58 -6.24 -10.89 -5.64
N GLY A 59 -5.62 -9.71 -5.58
CA GLY A 59 -4.21 -9.57 -5.20
C GLY A 59 -3.87 -10.02 -3.77
N ASP A 60 -4.84 -10.04 -2.84
CA ASP A 60 -4.64 -10.64 -1.50
C ASP A 60 -4.69 -12.18 -1.54
N LYS A 61 -5.31 -12.76 -2.58
CA LYS A 61 -5.48 -14.23 -2.73
C LYS A 61 -4.35 -14.86 -3.53
N ILE A 62 -3.72 -14.13 -4.45
CA ILE A 62 -2.59 -14.61 -5.26
C ILE A 62 -1.29 -14.20 -4.57
N LEU A 63 -0.89 -14.97 -3.56
CA LEU A 63 0.33 -14.73 -2.76
C LEU A 63 1.57 -15.43 -3.32
N ASP A 64 1.38 -16.51 -4.09
CA ASP A 64 2.45 -17.44 -4.49
C ASP A 64 3.10 -17.16 -5.85
N THR A 65 2.79 -16.03 -6.49
CA THR A 65 3.40 -15.67 -7.77
C THR A 65 3.93 -14.26 -7.73
N ALA A 66 5.19 -14.10 -8.14
CA ALA A 66 5.86 -12.81 -8.18
C ALA A 66 5.00 -11.79 -8.94
N LEU A 67 4.78 -10.61 -8.35
CA LEU A 67 4.03 -9.50 -8.95
C LEU A 67 4.58 -9.10 -10.33
N SER A 68 5.85 -9.38 -10.61
CA SER A 68 6.49 -9.20 -11.91
C SER A 68 5.92 -10.07 -13.03
N LYS A 69 5.33 -11.23 -12.70
CA LYS A 69 4.72 -12.17 -13.66
C LYS A 69 3.23 -11.92 -13.89
N ILE A 70 2.56 -11.29 -12.93
CA ILE A 70 1.13 -10.97 -13.01
C ILE A 70 1.03 -9.51 -13.46
N GLY A 71 1.06 -9.29 -14.77
CA GLY A 71 1.13 -7.95 -15.40
C GLY A 71 -0.09 -7.03 -15.17
N GLU A 72 -0.95 -7.31 -14.20
CA GLU A 72 -2.17 -6.54 -13.94
C GLU A 72 -2.03 -5.66 -12.69
N LYS A 73 -1.62 -4.40 -12.89
CA LYS A 73 -1.62 -3.38 -11.82
C LYS A 73 -3.00 -3.16 -11.17
N SER A 74 -4.08 -3.55 -11.85
CA SER A 74 -5.47 -3.43 -11.37
C SER A 74 -5.87 -4.47 -10.31
N LEU A 75 -5.02 -5.44 -9.97
CA LEU A 75 -5.37 -6.54 -9.08
C LEU A 75 -5.69 -6.14 -7.63
N PHE A 76 -5.29 -4.93 -7.23
CA PHE A 76 -5.53 -4.42 -5.88
C PHE A 76 -6.59 -3.32 -5.82
N THR A 77 -7.03 -2.80 -6.97
CA THR A 77 -7.97 -1.67 -7.04
C THR A 77 -9.34 -2.09 -7.55
N LYS A 78 -9.42 -3.12 -8.40
CA LYS A 78 -10.65 -3.53 -9.08
C LYS A 78 -11.82 -3.86 -8.14
N GLU A 79 -11.59 -4.61 -7.06
CA GLU A 79 -12.67 -4.96 -6.14
C GLU A 79 -13.18 -3.76 -5.36
N LEU A 80 -12.32 -2.81 -5.05
CA LEU A 80 -12.68 -1.59 -4.33
C LEU A 80 -13.39 -0.59 -5.26
N GLU A 81 -12.98 -0.52 -6.53
CA GLU A 81 -13.67 0.21 -7.59
C GLU A 81 -15.09 -0.34 -7.81
N ASN A 82 -15.24 -1.67 -7.87
CA ASN A 82 -16.56 -2.31 -7.98
C ASN A 82 -17.46 -2.00 -6.77
N ALA A 83 -16.88 -1.92 -5.57
CA ALA A 83 -17.63 -1.59 -4.35
C ALA A 83 -18.16 -0.15 -4.37
N LEU A 84 -17.36 0.78 -4.89
CA LEU A 84 -17.77 2.16 -5.13
C LEU A 84 -18.87 2.23 -6.19
N GLU A 85 -18.71 1.50 -7.31
CA GLU A 85 -19.70 1.47 -8.40
C GLU A 85 -21.05 0.91 -7.92
N ARG A 86 -21.03 -0.10 -7.04
CA ARG A 86 -22.22 -0.71 -6.45
C ARG A 86 -22.80 0.06 -5.28
N ASN A 87 -22.22 1.22 -4.92
CA ASN A 87 -22.62 2.00 -3.75
C ASN A 87 -22.56 1.17 -2.44
N GLU A 88 -21.68 0.17 -2.36
CA GLU A 88 -21.41 -0.60 -1.13
C GLU A 88 -20.54 0.20 -0.16
N VAL A 89 -19.64 1.04 -0.69
CA VAL A 89 -18.84 2.01 0.04
C VAL A 89 -18.95 3.39 -0.62
N ASP A 90 -18.73 4.44 0.15
CA ASP A 90 -18.83 5.84 -0.32
C ASP A 90 -17.46 6.41 -0.68
N LEU A 91 -16.39 5.90 -0.04
CA LEU A 91 -15.00 6.25 -0.33
C LEU A 91 -14.08 5.05 -0.11
N VAL A 92 -12.91 5.05 -0.75
CA VAL A 92 -11.87 4.04 -0.57
C VAL A 92 -10.53 4.71 -0.26
N VAL A 93 -9.75 4.08 0.63
CA VAL A 93 -8.40 4.53 0.98
C VAL A 93 -7.34 3.63 0.34
N HIS A 94 -6.46 4.24 -0.47
CA HIS A 94 -5.36 3.57 -1.15
C HIS A 94 -4.02 4.28 -0.99
N SER A 95 -2.96 3.47 -1.09
CA SER A 95 -1.62 3.96 -1.37
C SER A 95 -1.55 4.48 -2.81
N LEU A 96 -1.25 5.78 -2.97
CA LEU A 96 -1.21 6.44 -4.28
C LEU A 96 -0.26 5.77 -5.29
N LYS A 97 0.81 5.11 -4.82
CA LYS A 97 1.76 4.37 -5.67
C LYS A 97 1.13 3.17 -6.38
N ASP A 98 0.01 2.66 -5.84
CA ASP A 98 -0.69 1.47 -6.33
C ASP A 98 -1.86 1.83 -7.26
N LEU A 99 -2.15 3.12 -7.44
CA LEU A 99 -3.19 3.56 -8.38
C LEU A 99 -2.64 3.65 -9.81
N PRO A 100 -3.45 3.31 -10.82
CA PRO A 100 -3.09 3.56 -12.21
C PRO A 100 -3.03 5.07 -12.47
N THR A 101 -2.21 5.47 -13.45
CA THR A 101 -2.09 6.89 -13.86
C THR A 101 -3.37 7.42 -14.49
N THR A 102 -4.16 6.53 -15.09
CA THR A 102 -5.47 6.83 -15.66
C THR A 102 -6.50 6.07 -14.86
N LEU A 103 -7.41 6.78 -14.21
CA LEU A 103 -8.54 6.15 -13.51
C LEU A 103 -9.64 5.77 -14.51
N PRO A 104 -10.41 4.71 -14.25
CA PRO A 104 -11.55 4.39 -15.08
C PRO A 104 -12.62 5.51 -15.01
N PRO A 105 -13.50 5.62 -16.02
CA PRO A 105 -14.58 6.60 -16.00
C PRO A 105 -15.47 6.45 -14.75
N GLY A 106 -15.95 7.58 -14.21
CA GLY A 106 -16.78 7.58 -12.99
C GLY A 106 -15.99 7.62 -11.68
N PHE A 107 -14.66 7.48 -11.75
CA PHE A 107 -13.78 7.50 -10.59
C PHE A 107 -12.90 8.74 -10.58
N THR A 108 -12.65 9.30 -9.39
CA THR A 108 -11.76 10.46 -9.22
C THR A 108 -11.00 10.40 -7.90
N ILE A 109 -9.84 11.06 -7.87
CA ILE A 109 -9.08 11.28 -6.64
C ILE A 109 -9.71 12.47 -5.90
N GLY A 110 -10.48 12.20 -4.85
CA GLY A 110 -11.17 13.23 -4.07
C GLY A 110 -10.26 13.97 -3.09
N ALA A 111 -9.20 13.32 -2.59
CA ALA A 111 -8.22 13.96 -1.72
C ALA A 111 -6.87 13.24 -1.75
N VAL A 112 -5.83 14.01 -1.42
CA VAL A 112 -4.48 13.51 -1.14
C VAL A 112 -4.04 14.08 0.20
N LEU A 113 -3.81 13.21 1.18
CA LEU A 113 -3.31 13.64 2.50
C LEU A 113 -1.85 14.10 2.44
N LYS A 114 -1.42 14.83 3.49
CA LYS A 114 -0.02 15.22 3.70
C LYS A 114 0.90 14.01 3.52
N ARG A 115 1.96 14.21 2.74
CA ARG A 115 2.90 13.17 2.35
C ARG A 115 3.83 12.81 3.51
N GLU A 116 3.88 11.53 3.84
CA GLU A 116 4.89 10.93 4.71
C GLU A 116 6.25 10.82 4.00
N SER A 117 7.30 10.39 4.71
CA SER A 117 8.64 10.24 4.13
C SER A 117 8.58 9.44 2.81
N PRO A 118 9.03 10.03 1.68
CA PRO A 118 8.97 9.37 0.37
C PRO A 118 10.16 8.45 0.09
N HIS A 119 11.06 8.26 1.07
CA HIS A 119 12.33 7.59 0.86
C HIS A 119 12.20 6.07 1.01
N ASP A 120 12.97 5.35 0.19
CA ASP A 120 13.18 3.92 0.38
C ASP A 120 13.99 3.70 1.68
N ALA A 121 13.66 2.65 2.46
CA ALA A 121 14.40 2.27 3.65
C ALA A 121 15.17 0.95 3.42
N VAL A 122 16.16 0.70 4.27
CA VAL A 122 16.95 -0.54 4.25
C VAL A 122 16.77 -1.22 5.60
N VAL A 123 16.37 -2.49 5.58
CA VAL A 123 16.17 -3.32 6.76
C VAL A 123 17.25 -4.40 6.77
N LEU A 124 18.29 -4.14 7.55
CA LEU A 124 19.42 -5.06 7.66
C LEU A 124 19.07 -6.23 8.57
N HIS A 125 19.57 -7.43 8.23
CA HIS A 125 19.53 -8.54 9.16
C HIS A 125 20.30 -8.18 10.45
N PRO A 126 19.89 -8.65 11.64
CA PRO A 126 20.52 -8.29 12.91
C PRO A 126 22.05 -8.46 12.93
N LYS A 127 22.58 -9.48 12.24
CA LYS A 127 24.04 -9.71 12.03
C LYS A 127 24.79 -8.56 11.33
N HIS A 128 24.07 -7.63 10.71
CA HIS A 128 24.61 -6.47 10.01
C HIS A 128 24.13 -5.15 10.63
N ALA A 129 23.64 -5.17 11.87
CA ALA A 129 23.25 -3.96 12.59
C ALA A 129 24.38 -2.92 12.59
N GLY A 130 24.03 -1.66 12.32
CA GLY A 130 24.98 -0.54 12.23
C GLY A 130 25.76 -0.43 10.93
N LYS A 131 25.62 -1.37 9.98
CA LYS A 131 26.21 -1.23 8.64
C LYS A 131 25.35 -0.36 7.73
N SER A 132 25.94 0.08 6.62
CA SER A 132 25.24 0.67 5.48
C SER A 132 25.40 -0.23 4.26
N LEU A 133 24.60 -0.01 3.20
CA LEU A 133 24.74 -0.76 1.94
C LEU A 133 26.16 -0.72 1.36
N ALA A 134 26.88 0.39 1.55
CA ALA A 134 28.25 0.55 1.05
C ALA A 134 29.30 -0.25 1.84
N THR A 135 28.99 -0.63 3.08
CA THR A 135 29.94 -1.31 4.00
C THR A 135 29.61 -2.79 4.18
N LEU A 136 28.69 -3.30 3.35
CA LEU A 136 28.34 -4.72 3.38
C LEU A 136 29.45 -5.57 2.77
N PRO A 137 29.61 -6.82 3.23
CA PRO A 137 30.48 -7.76 2.56
C PRO A 137 30.11 -7.91 1.08
N GLU A 138 31.11 -8.15 0.23
CA GLU A 138 30.87 -8.48 -1.17
C GLU A 138 29.96 -9.70 -1.30
N SER A 139 29.17 -9.73 -2.37
CA SER A 139 28.16 -10.75 -2.64
C SER A 139 27.06 -10.87 -1.58
N SER A 140 26.89 -9.86 -0.71
CA SER A 140 25.72 -9.81 0.18
C SER A 140 24.44 -9.74 -0.64
N VAL A 141 23.48 -10.60 -0.29
CA VAL A 141 22.21 -10.71 -1.00
C VAL A 141 21.18 -9.72 -0.47
N ILE A 142 20.68 -8.89 -1.37
CA ILE A 142 19.61 -7.92 -1.15
C ILE A 142 18.29 -8.44 -1.75
N GLY A 143 17.28 -8.63 -0.91
CA GLY A 143 15.93 -9.00 -1.34
C GLY A 143 15.10 -7.77 -1.78
N THR A 144 14.65 -7.73 -3.04
CA THR A 144 13.64 -6.75 -3.49
C THR A 144 12.88 -7.24 -4.72
N SER A 145 11.54 -7.16 -4.67
CA SER A 145 10.65 -7.47 -5.81
C SER A 145 10.36 -6.28 -6.72
N SER A 146 10.92 -5.11 -6.41
CA SER A 146 10.72 -3.89 -7.21
C SER A 146 11.82 -3.75 -8.26
N LEU A 147 11.43 -3.82 -9.54
CA LEU A 147 12.34 -3.57 -10.66
C LEU A 147 13.01 -2.19 -10.56
N ARG A 148 12.29 -1.15 -10.10
CA ARG A 148 12.83 0.19 -9.87
C ARG A 148 14.00 0.15 -8.89
N ARG A 149 13.81 -0.48 -7.73
CA ARG A 149 14.84 -0.56 -6.68
C ARG A 149 16.02 -1.39 -7.12
N ALA A 150 15.76 -2.57 -7.69
CA ALA A 150 16.82 -3.44 -8.20
C ALA A 150 17.71 -2.73 -9.21
N ALA A 151 17.14 -2.02 -10.19
CA ALA A 151 17.90 -1.29 -11.20
C ALA A 151 18.78 -0.17 -10.60
N GLN A 152 18.22 0.64 -9.69
CA GLN A 152 18.96 1.73 -9.05
C GLN A 152 20.08 1.22 -8.15
N LEU A 153 19.80 0.18 -7.36
CA LEU A 153 20.77 -0.38 -6.42
C LEU A 153 21.88 -1.16 -7.14
N LYS A 154 21.57 -1.96 -8.17
CA LYS A 154 22.59 -2.65 -8.99
C LYS A 154 23.58 -1.68 -9.61
N LYS A 155 23.09 -0.53 -10.11
CA LYS A 155 23.95 0.50 -10.68
C LYS A 155 24.89 1.12 -9.64
N ARG A 156 24.42 1.32 -8.40
CA ARG A 156 25.18 2.01 -7.36
C ARG A 156 26.07 1.08 -6.52
N PHE A 157 25.69 -0.18 -6.36
CA PHE A 157 26.36 -1.16 -5.53
C PHE A 157 26.59 -2.46 -6.32
N PRO A 158 27.51 -2.47 -7.30
CA PRO A 158 27.73 -3.63 -8.17
C PRO A 158 28.34 -4.84 -7.45
N HIS A 159 28.89 -4.64 -6.25
CA HIS A 159 29.45 -5.70 -5.40
C HIS A 159 28.37 -6.49 -4.62
N LEU A 160 27.10 -6.10 -4.73
CA LEU A 160 25.98 -6.76 -4.03
C LEU A 160 25.17 -7.62 -5.00
N GLU A 161 24.61 -8.72 -4.48
CA GLU A 161 23.67 -9.56 -5.21
C GLU A 161 22.23 -9.12 -4.97
N PHE A 162 21.37 -9.22 -5.98
CA PHE A 162 19.96 -8.85 -5.87
C PHE A 162 19.07 -10.00 -6.29
N ARG A 163 18.17 -10.40 -5.41
CA ARG A 163 17.22 -11.49 -5.65
C ARG A 163 15.80 -11.01 -5.43
N ASP A 164 14.88 -11.59 -6.19
CA ASP A 164 13.45 -11.36 -5.99
C ASP A 164 13.01 -12.02 -4.68
N ILE A 165 12.10 -11.36 -3.97
CA ILE A 165 11.50 -11.89 -2.76
C ILE A 165 9.98 -11.85 -2.93
N VAL A 166 9.34 -13.02 -2.91
CA VAL A 166 7.89 -13.12 -3.05
C VAL A 166 7.25 -12.71 -1.71
N SER A 167 6.58 -11.55 -1.74
CA SER A 167 5.55 -11.05 -0.83
C SER A 167 5.72 -11.27 0.69
N PHE A 168 6.32 -10.29 1.38
CA PHE A 168 5.97 -10.00 2.78
C PHE A 168 4.78 -9.03 2.81
N HIS A 169 3.62 -9.47 3.34
CA HIS A 169 2.57 -8.57 3.80
C HIS A 169 2.68 -8.45 5.32
N GLY A 170 3.15 -7.31 5.83
CA GLY A 170 3.08 -6.96 7.25
C GLY A 170 4.33 -6.27 7.78
N CYS A 171 4.14 -5.20 8.57
CA CYS A 171 5.19 -4.52 9.31
C CYS A 171 5.87 -5.48 10.30
N ALA A 172 6.81 -6.32 9.87
CA ALA A 172 7.91 -6.90 10.63
C ALA A 172 8.57 -8.04 9.83
N PRO A 173 9.90 -8.21 9.88
CA PRO A 173 10.56 -9.29 9.15
C PRO A 173 10.33 -10.62 9.88
N ALA A 174 9.86 -11.65 9.16
CA ALA A 174 10.10 -13.03 9.58
C ALA A 174 11.57 -13.32 9.24
N HIS A 175 12.43 -13.21 10.26
CA HIS A 175 13.86 -12.98 10.12
C HIS A 175 14.69 -14.16 9.56
N ASP A 176 14.17 -15.38 9.43
CA ASP A 176 15.05 -16.57 9.35
C ASP A 176 14.80 -17.59 8.23
N GLN A 177 13.74 -17.51 7.43
CA GLN A 177 13.33 -18.68 6.62
C GLN A 177 13.86 -18.78 5.17
N MET A 178 14.53 -17.76 4.62
CA MET A 178 14.88 -17.77 3.18
C MET A 178 16.36 -17.54 2.83
N GLY A 179 17.27 -17.56 3.81
CA GLY A 179 18.72 -17.43 3.51
C GLY A 179 19.14 -16.05 2.95
N PHE A 180 18.29 -15.03 3.10
CA PHE A 180 18.63 -13.66 2.75
C PHE A 180 19.37 -12.97 3.89
N ASN A 181 20.53 -12.39 3.58
CA ASN A 181 21.30 -11.63 4.56
C ASN A 181 20.71 -10.24 4.82
N ILE A 182 19.90 -9.67 3.92
CA ILE A 182 19.43 -8.27 3.99
C ILE A 182 18.12 -8.07 3.20
N TYR A 183 17.22 -7.26 3.75
CA TYR A 183 15.98 -6.85 3.09
C TYR A 183 15.99 -5.34 2.82
N VAL A 184 15.56 -4.93 1.63
CA VAL A 184 15.23 -3.51 1.39
C VAL A 184 13.72 -3.43 1.40
N GLU A 185 13.16 -3.03 2.53
CA GLU A 185 11.73 -2.77 2.66
C GLU A 185 11.48 -1.29 2.42
N LEU A 186 10.52 -0.99 1.56
CA LEU A 186 10.12 0.39 1.31
C LEU A 186 9.10 0.78 2.36
N THR A 187 9.36 1.89 3.03
CA THR A 187 8.37 2.59 3.84
C THR A 187 7.16 2.99 2.98
N LEU A 188 6.03 3.10 3.68
CA LEU A 188 4.65 3.14 3.22
C LEU A 188 4.30 4.16 2.12
#